data_AF-A0A2E5WD43-F1
#
_entry.id   AF-A0A2E5WD43-F1
#
_cell.length_a   1.000
_cell.length_b   1.000
_cell.length_c   1.000
_cell.angle_alpha   90.00
_cell.angle_beta   90.00
_cell.angle_gamma   90.00
#
_symmetry.space_group_name_H-M   'P 1'
#
loop_
_entity.id
_entity.type
_entity.pdbx_description
1 polymer ?
#
loop_
_entity_poly.entity_id
_entity_poly.type
_entity_poly.pdbx_seq_one_letter_code
_entity_poly.pdbx_strand_id
1 'polypeptide(L)'
;MSYRRNLEPTWAERTDDVDTKVEILQQALRDGNHELAMGVASSIKDGIANERDLFADPGAADVSASDWVPVAQLPESWARWCEGWELFKCLNLRESTGQNRVSEPVDLLVGLPFDKVMSPGRELRVARIGSHGPGSKGSCPSGHRSMCWG
;
A
#
# COMPACT_ATOMS: atom_id res chain seq x y z
N MET A 1 -15.82 24.49 -5.91
CA MET A 1 -14.37 24.76 -6.03
C MET A 1 -13.69 23.43 -6.34
N SER A 2 -13.27 23.25 -7.59
CA SER A 2 -12.67 22.00 -8.07
C SER A 2 -11.19 21.98 -7.71
N TYR A 3 -10.81 21.19 -6.72
CA TYR A 3 -9.40 20.92 -6.44
C TYR A 3 -8.90 19.93 -7.49
N ARG A 4 -8.36 20.43 -8.61
CA ARG A 4 -7.38 19.68 -9.40
C ARG A 4 -6.15 19.53 -8.51
N ARG A 5 -6.10 18.46 -7.72
CA ARG A 5 -4.84 17.97 -7.18
C ARG A 5 -3.96 17.68 -8.37
N ASN A 6 -2.71 18.14 -8.32
CA ASN A 6 -1.66 17.68 -9.21
C ASN A 6 -1.42 16.20 -8.89
N LEU A 7 -2.32 15.35 -9.37
CA LEU A 7 -2.15 13.92 -9.41
C LEU A 7 -0.94 13.70 -10.31
N GLU A 8 0.03 12.92 -9.83
CA GLU A 8 0.97 12.26 -10.73
C GLU A 8 0.18 11.74 -11.93
N PRO A 9 0.65 11.97 -13.18
CA PRO A 9 -0.09 11.54 -14.35
C PRO A 9 -0.45 10.07 -14.16
N THR A 10 -1.74 9.77 -14.21
CA THR A 10 -2.23 8.41 -14.01
C THR A 10 -1.50 7.49 -14.98
N TRP A 11 -1.29 6.22 -14.62
CA TRP A 11 -0.64 5.27 -15.51
C TRP A 11 -1.27 5.28 -16.93
N ALA A 12 -2.59 5.50 -16.99
CA ALA A 12 -3.38 5.66 -18.21
C ALA A 12 -2.97 6.86 -19.09
N GLU A 13 -2.46 7.95 -18.50
CA GLU A 13 -2.03 9.17 -19.23
C GLU A 13 -0.60 9.07 -19.79
N ARG A 14 0.16 8.04 -19.41
CA ARG A 14 1.58 7.85 -19.80
C ARG A 14 1.82 6.71 -20.78
N THR A 15 0.77 5.94 -21.11
CA THR A 15 0.90 4.69 -21.83
C THR A 15 0.23 4.84 -23.20
N ASP A 16 0.92 4.44 -24.27
CA ASP A 16 0.28 4.30 -25.59
C ASP A 16 -0.98 3.44 -25.45
N ASP A 17 -2.07 3.88 -26.08
CA ASP A 17 -3.34 3.17 -26.02
C ASP A 17 -3.20 1.72 -26.52
N VAL A 18 -4.00 0.82 -25.97
CA VAL A 18 -3.92 -0.62 -26.24
C VAL A 18 -4.05 -0.91 -27.73
N ASP A 19 -4.93 -0.17 -28.42
CA ASP A 19 -5.15 -0.31 -29.86
C ASP A 19 -3.87 -0.02 -30.67
N THR A 20 -3.13 1.02 -30.29
CA THR A 20 -1.83 1.35 -30.93
C THR A 20 -0.82 0.22 -30.72
N LYS A 21 -0.76 -0.37 -29.52
CA LYS A 21 0.13 -1.50 -29.24
C LYS A 21 -0.27 -2.76 -30.01
N VAL A 22 -1.56 -3.00 -30.23
CA VAL A 22 -2.04 -4.12 -31.06
C VAL A 22 -1.60 -3.94 -32.51
N GLU A 23 -1.70 -2.72 -33.06
CA GLU A 23 -1.21 -2.43 -34.42
C GLU A 23 0.31 -2.67 -34.55
N ILE A 24 1.10 -2.20 -33.58
CA ILE A 24 2.55 -2.43 -33.55
C ILE A 24 2.86 -3.93 -33.45
N LEU A 25 2.13 -4.69 -32.62
CA LEU A 25 2.30 -6.14 -32.51
C LEU A 25 2.01 -6.84 -33.85
N GLN A 26 0.91 -6.48 -34.52
CA GLN A 26 0.57 -7.03 -35.83
C GLN A 26 1.63 -6.73 -36.88
N GLN A 27 2.21 -5.53 -36.86
CA GLN A 27 3.28 -5.16 -37.78
C GLN A 27 4.57 -5.95 -37.48
N ALA A 28 4.97 -6.03 -36.20
CA ALA A 28 6.16 -6.78 -35.80
C ALA A 28 6.08 -8.27 -36.17
N LEU A 29 4.89 -8.88 -36.05
CA LEU A 29 4.66 -10.26 -36.47
C LEU A 29 4.77 -10.42 -38.00
N ARG A 30 4.22 -9.49 -38.78
CA ARG A 30 4.34 -9.50 -40.26
C ARG A 30 5.78 -9.36 -40.72
N ASP A 31 6.57 -8.56 -40.01
CA ASP A 31 7.98 -8.31 -40.33
C ASP A 31 8.92 -9.40 -39.78
N GLY A 32 8.38 -10.40 -39.07
CA GLY A 32 9.18 -11.46 -38.42
C GLY A 32 10.07 -10.95 -37.28
N ASN A 33 9.80 -9.75 -36.76
CA ASN A 33 10.54 -9.16 -35.65
C ASN A 33 9.99 -9.66 -34.31
N HIS A 34 10.37 -10.89 -33.96
CA HIS A 34 9.90 -11.58 -32.78
C HIS A 34 10.29 -10.90 -31.46
N GLU A 35 11.45 -10.22 -31.42
CA GLU A 35 11.89 -9.50 -30.22
C GLU A 35 10.93 -8.34 -29.89
N LEU A 36 10.62 -7.51 -30.90
CA LEU A 36 9.65 -6.43 -30.75
C LEU A 36 8.25 -6.97 -30.43
N ALA A 37 7.81 -8.03 -31.12
CA ALA A 37 6.52 -8.66 -30.86
C ALA A 37 6.40 -9.13 -29.40
N MET A 38 7.43 -9.77 -28.85
CA MET A 38 7.46 -10.20 -27.45
C MET A 38 7.44 -9.03 -26.47
N GLY A 39 8.21 -7.97 -26.75
CA GLY A 39 8.24 -6.76 -25.92
C GLY A 39 6.86 -6.08 -25.85
N VAL A 40 6.21 -5.92 -27.00
CA VAL A 40 4.88 -5.29 -27.09
C VAL A 40 3.82 -6.17 -26.43
N ALA A 41 3.85 -7.49 -26.64
CA ALA A 41 2.93 -8.43 -26.00
C ALA A 41 3.05 -8.39 -24.46
N SER A 42 4.27 -8.30 -23.92
CA SER A 42 4.48 -8.13 -22.48
C SER A 42 3.89 -6.81 -21.99
N SER A 43 4.13 -5.71 -22.71
CA SER A 43 3.58 -4.40 -22.34
C SER A 43 2.05 -4.36 -22.32
N ILE A 44 1.39 -5.04 -23.27
CA ILE A 44 -0.07 -5.18 -23.30
C ILE A 44 -0.55 -5.99 -22.10
N LYS A 45 0.07 -7.15 -21.84
CA LYS A 45 -0.27 -8.01 -20.71
C LYS A 45 -0.14 -7.26 -19.38
N ASP A 46 0.98 -6.56 -19.18
CA ASP A 46 1.24 -5.83 -17.94
C ASP A 46 0.27 -4.66 -17.76
N GLY A 47 -0.10 -3.99 -18.86
CA GLY A 47 -1.11 -2.93 -18.84
C GLY A 47 -2.49 -3.42 -18.46
N ILE A 48 -2.96 -4.52 -19.08
CA ILE A 48 -4.26 -5.13 -18.76
C ILE A 48 -4.29 -5.66 -17.32
N ALA A 49 -3.20 -6.28 -16.86
CA ALA A 49 -3.09 -6.76 -15.49
C ALA A 49 -3.18 -5.59 -14.49
N ASN A 50 -2.44 -4.51 -14.74
CA ASN A 50 -2.47 -3.31 -13.91
C ASN A 50 -3.85 -2.65 -13.90
N GLU A 51 -4.52 -2.56 -15.05
CA GLU A 51 -5.88 -2.01 -15.15
C GLU A 51 -6.88 -2.86 -14.37
N ARG A 52 -6.83 -4.18 -14.53
CA ARG A 52 -7.66 -5.11 -13.76
C ARG A 52 -7.42 -4.93 -12.27
N ASP A 53 -6.17 -4.85 -11.84
CA ASP A 53 -5.84 -4.74 -10.42
C ASP A 53 -6.22 -3.35 -9.85
N LEU A 54 -6.20 -2.29 -10.67
CA LEU A 54 -6.66 -0.95 -10.30
C LEU A 54 -8.18 -0.87 -10.08
N PHE A 55 -8.95 -1.59 -10.91
CA PHE A 55 -10.41 -1.60 -10.85
C PHE A 55 -11.00 -2.81 -10.10
N ALA A 56 -10.18 -3.78 -9.73
CA ALA A 56 -10.60 -4.87 -8.88
C ALA A 56 -11.06 -4.33 -7.52
N ASP A 57 -12.19 -4.83 -7.03
CA ASP A 57 -12.55 -4.61 -5.64
C ASP A 57 -11.50 -5.34 -4.77
N PRO A 58 -10.68 -4.61 -3.98
CA PRO A 58 -9.67 -5.23 -3.14
C PRO A 58 -10.30 -6.02 -1.97
N GLY A 59 -11.61 -5.89 -1.75
CA GLY A 59 -12.32 -6.47 -0.63
C GLY A 59 -12.32 -5.54 0.59
N ALA A 60 -12.80 -6.07 1.72
CA ALA A 60 -12.88 -5.30 2.96
C ALA A 60 -11.48 -5.04 3.54
N ALA A 61 -11.18 -3.79 3.86
CA ALA A 61 -9.92 -3.43 4.49
C ALA A 61 -9.82 -4.00 5.91
N ASP A 62 -8.70 -4.67 6.21
CA ASP A 62 -8.35 -5.11 7.57
C ASP A 62 -8.10 -3.91 8.50
N VAL A 63 -7.58 -2.83 7.92
CA VAL A 63 -7.33 -1.57 8.62
C VAL A 63 -8.14 -0.47 7.95
N SER A 64 -9.13 0.07 8.66
CA SER A 64 -9.98 1.15 8.13
C SER A 64 -9.17 2.39 7.71
N ALA A 65 -9.65 3.11 6.69
CA ALA A 65 -9.18 4.45 6.33
C ALA A 65 -9.56 5.52 7.37
N SER A 66 -10.48 5.21 8.27
CA SER A 66 -10.84 6.05 9.41
C SER A 66 -9.90 5.81 10.61
N ASP A 67 -9.99 6.66 11.63
CA ASP A 67 -9.29 6.50 12.91
C ASP A 67 -7.76 6.60 12.84
N TRP A 68 -7.24 7.32 11.85
CA TRP A 68 -5.86 7.80 11.86
C TRP A 68 -5.77 9.01 12.79
N VAL A 69 -4.73 9.04 13.62
CA VAL A 69 -4.55 9.97 14.74
C VAL A 69 -3.35 10.88 14.46
N PRO A 70 -3.36 12.17 14.81
CA PRO A 70 -2.20 13.04 14.62
C PRO A 70 -0.96 12.54 15.38
N VAL A 71 0.22 12.58 14.74
CA VAL A 71 1.54 12.26 15.35
C VAL A 71 1.78 13.08 16.62
N ALA A 72 1.21 14.27 16.73
CA ALA A 72 1.27 15.10 17.93
C ALA A 72 0.69 14.44 19.21
N GLN A 73 -0.13 13.39 19.07
CA GLN A 73 -0.65 12.62 20.21
C GLN A 73 0.29 11.48 20.64
N LEU A 74 1.37 11.24 19.91
CA LEU A 74 2.40 10.29 20.32
C LEU A 74 3.22 10.83 21.49
N PRO A 75 3.81 9.95 22.31
CA PRO A 75 4.85 10.33 23.26
C PRO A 75 5.97 11.10 22.55
N GLU A 76 6.52 12.12 23.22
CA GLU A 76 7.54 13.03 22.65
C GLU A 76 8.72 12.29 22.00
N SER A 77 9.20 11.24 22.65
CA SER A 77 10.31 10.40 22.15
C SER A 77 9.99 9.71 20.83
N TRP A 78 8.72 9.45 20.52
CA TRP A 78 8.26 8.83 19.28
C TRP A 78 7.89 9.89 18.24
N ALA A 79 7.25 10.98 18.65
CA ALA A 79 6.93 12.09 17.77
C ALA A 79 8.19 12.68 17.11
N ARG A 80 9.32 12.70 17.82
CA ARG A 80 10.62 13.14 17.28
C ARG A 80 11.16 12.22 16.17
N TRP A 81 10.89 10.92 16.23
CA TRP A 81 11.26 9.99 15.18
C TRP A 81 10.37 10.15 13.94
N CYS A 82 9.08 10.47 14.16
CA CYS A 82 8.09 10.79 13.14
C CYS A 82 8.20 12.23 12.60
N GLU A 83 9.37 12.88 12.66
CA GLU A 83 9.52 14.25 12.17
C GLU A 83 9.14 14.33 10.68
N GLY A 84 8.23 15.25 10.36
CA GLY A 84 7.67 15.40 9.01
C GLY A 84 6.43 14.54 8.69
N TRP A 85 5.97 13.70 9.63
CA TRP A 85 4.78 12.87 9.47
C TRP A 85 3.56 13.48 10.17
N GLU A 86 2.38 13.34 9.56
CA GLU A 86 1.14 13.95 10.09
C GLU A 86 0.31 12.99 10.94
N LEU A 87 0.17 11.73 10.51
CA LEU A 87 -0.79 10.78 11.08
C LEU A 87 -0.12 9.48 11.52
N PHE A 88 -0.71 8.82 12.52
CA PHE A 88 -0.39 7.49 13.02
C PHE A 88 -1.66 6.63 13.31
N LYS A 89 -1.51 5.30 13.45
CA LYS A 89 -2.57 4.29 13.65
C LYS A 89 -2.01 2.97 14.21
N CYS A 90 -2.31 2.65 15.45
CA CYS A 90 -1.73 1.46 16.08
C CYS A 90 -2.44 0.16 15.66
N LEU A 91 -1.68 -0.83 15.21
CA LEU A 91 -2.10 -2.21 14.96
C LEU A 91 -1.67 -3.12 16.12
N ASN A 92 -2.56 -4.01 16.55
CA ASN A 92 -2.25 -5.00 17.56
C ASN A 92 -2.24 -6.38 16.91
N LEU A 93 -1.04 -6.90 16.65
CA LEU A 93 -0.87 -8.27 16.20
C LEU A 93 -0.96 -9.21 17.41
N ARG A 94 -1.91 -10.14 17.38
CA ARG A 94 -2.10 -11.14 18.43
C ARG A 94 -1.91 -12.52 17.82
N GLU A 95 -1.00 -13.30 18.39
CA GLU A 95 -0.90 -14.73 18.09
C GLU A 95 -1.84 -15.50 19.03
N SER A 96 -2.76 -16.28 18.45
CA SER A 96 -3.57 -17.25 19.20
C SER A 96 -2.70 -18.47 19.56
N THR A 97 -2.55 -18.76 20.85
CA THR A 97 -1.80 -19.95 21.29
C THR A 97 -2.47 -21.23 20.80
N GLY A 98 -1.68 -22.14 20.19
CA GLY A 98 -2.13 -23.50 19.84
C GLY A 98 -2.80 -23.65 18.47
N GLN A 99 -2.84 -22.60 17.64
CA GLN A 99 -3.23 -22.72 16.24
C GLN A 99 -2.01 -22.92 15.35
N ASN A 100 -2.15 -23.78 14.33
CA ASN A 100 -1.12 -23.99 13.32
C ASN A 100 -0.99 -22.71 12.48
N ARG A 101 0.24 -22.30 12.16
CA ARG A 101 0.50 -21.14 11.30
C ARG A 101 0.12 -21.50 9.87
N VAL A 102 -1.07 -21.09 9.45
CA VAL A 102 -1.56 -21.23 8.08
C VAL A 102 -1.62 -19.81 7.55
N SER A 103 -0.77 -19.48 6.56
CA SER A 103 -0.66 -18.14 5.92
C SER A 103 0.33 -17.15 6.57
N GLU A 104 1.61 -17.55 6.62
CA GLU A 104 2.72 -16.58 6.77
C GLU A 104 3.45 -16.43 5.42
N PRO A 105 3.77 -15.20 4.97
CA PRO A 105 3.52 -13.91 5.62
C PRO A 105 2.02 -13.54 5.65
N VAL A 106 1.63 -12.75 6.65
CA VAL A 106 0.28 -12.18 6.75
C VAL A 106 0.25 -10.88 5.97
N ASP A 107 -0.54 -10.84 4.90
CA ASP A 107 -0.83 -9.62 4.16
C ASP A 107 -2.04 -8.90 4.78
N LEU A 108 -1.97 -7.58 4.85
CA LEU A 108 -3.05 -6.73 5.38
C LEU A 108 -3.47 -5.72 4.32
N LEU A 109 -4.79 -5.61 4.10
CA LEU A 109 -5.35 -4.54 3.28
C LEU A 109 -5.56 -3.29 4.14
N VAL A 110 -4.79 -2.24 3.85
CA VAL A 110 -4.79 -0.99 4.62
C VAL A 110 -5.51 0.12 3.86
N GLY A 111 -6.61 0.62 4.44
CA GLY A 111 -7.27 1.83 4.00
C GLY A 111 -6.50 3.07 4.45
N LEU A 112 -6.26 3.99 3.51
CA LEU A 112 -5.58 5.26 3.76
C LEU A 112 -6.53 6.45 3.55
N PRO A 113 -6.41 7.54 4.33
CA PRO A 113 -7.22 8.74 4.11
C PRO A 113 -6.86 9.38 2.76
N PHE A 114 -7.79 9.33 1.82
CA PHE A 114 -7.56 9.73 0.44
C PHE A 114 -7.10 11.18 0.27
N ASP A 115 -7.47 12.07 1.19
CA ASP A 115 -7.11 13.48 1.18
C ASP A 115 -5.72 13.77 1.80
N LYS A 116 -5.11 12.77 2.44
CA LYS A 116 -3.85 12.92 3.19
C LYS A 116 -2.67 12.16 2.60
N VAL A 117 -2.92 11.22 1.69
CA VAL A 117 -1.88 10.40 1.08
C VAL A 117 -1.83 10.64 -0.42
N MET A 118 -0.65 10.94 -0.94
CA MET A 118 -0.41 11.17 -2.37
C MET A 118 0.30 9.98 -3.02
N SER A 119 1.24 9.35 -2.32
CA SER A 119 2.03 8.22 -2.79
C SER A 119 2.26 7.21 -1.67
N PRO A 120 1.39 6.19 -1.50
CA PRO A 120 1.50 5.21 -0.43
C PRO A 120 2.88 4.56 -0.33
N GLY A 121 3.51 4.19 -1.45
CA GLY A 121 4.83 3.55 -1.43
C GLY A 121 5.97 4.40 -0.86
N ARG A 122 5.79 5.74 -0.80
CA ARG A 122 6.78 6.68 -0.26
C ARG A 122 6.37 7.21 1.11
N GLU A 123 5.07 7.22 1.38
CA GLU A 123 4.40 7.77 2.56
C GLU A 123 3.91 6.67 3.50
N LEU A 124 4.50 5.47 3.40
CA LEU A 124 4.28 4.35 4.32
C LEU A 124 5.64 3.76 4.82
N ARG A 125 5.89 3.79 6.13
CA ARG A 125 6.96 3.24 6.99
C ARG A 125 6.47 2.43 8.22
N VAL A 126 6.84 1.15 8.27
CA VAL A 126 6.53 0.28 9.43
C VAL A 126 7.58 0.33 10.53
N ALA A 127 7.12 0.46 11.79
CA ALA A 127 7.96 0.31 12.98
C ALA A 127 7.46 -0.83 13.89
N ARG A 128 8.31 -1.28 14.82
CA ARG A 128 7.93 -2.25 15.85
C ARG A 128 8.10 -1.62 17.22
N ILE A 129 7.05 -1.68 18.02
CA ILE A 129 7.11 -1.24 19.42
C ILE A 129 7.61 -2.43 20.26
N GLY A 130 8.71 -2.22 20.99
CA GLY A 130 9.20 -3.20 21.97
C GLY A 130 8.31 -3.28 23.21
N SER A 131 8.56 -4.23 24.10
CA SER A 131 7.76 -4.49 25.32
C SER A 131 7.72 -3.34 26.35
N HIS A 132 8.41 -2.22 26.10
CA HIS A 132 8.54 -1.06 26.98
C HIS A 132 8.07 0.24 26.31
N GLY A 133 6.88 0.23 25.67
CA GLY A 133 6.14 1.46 25.37
C GLY A 133 5.61 2.12 26.66
N PRO A 134 5.19 3.40 26.62
CA PRO A 134 4.85 4.16 27.83
C PRO A 134 3.75 3.46 28.61
N GLY A 135 3.98 3.32 29.91
CA GLY A 135 3.24 2.41 30.78
C GLY A 135 1.73 2.58 30.71
N SER A 136 1.05 1.49 30.41
CA SER A 136 -0.25 1.20 30.98
C SER A 136 -0.14 1.23 32.50
N LYS A 137 -0.44 2.38 33.13
CA LYS A 137 -0.91 2.36 34.52
C LYS A 137 -2.32 1.80 34.51
N GLY A 138 -2.39 0.48 34.51
CA GLY A 138 -3.61 -0.33 34.51
C GLY A 138 -3.21 -1.78 34.27
N SER A 139 -3.06 -2.52 35.36
CA SER A 139 -2.61 -3.92 35.40
C SER A 139 -3.35 -4.84 34.43
N CYS A 140 -2.61 -5.63 33.63
CA CYS A 140 -2.96 -7.01 33.28
C CYS A 140 -1.72 -7.77 32.75
N PRO A 141 -1.62 -9.10 32.96
CA PRO A 141 -0.36 -9.83 32.96
C PRO A 141 0.10 -10.28 31.57
N SER A 142 1.44 -10.26 31.42
CA SER A 142 2.32 -11.07 30.55
C SER A 142 1.97 -11.28 29.07
N GLY A 143 2.94 -10.93 28.20
CA GLY A 143 3.11 -11.54 26.88
C GLY A 143 2.44 -10.81 25.72
N HIS A 144 2.80 -9.54 25.51
CA HIS A 144 2.16 -8.71 24.48
C HIS A 144 3.23 -8.04 23.61
N ARG A 145 3.14 -8.26 22.30
CA ARG A 145 4.00 -7.62 21.29
C ARG A 145 3.09 -6.94 20.27
N SER A 146 2.89 -5.64 20.44
CA SER A 146 2.15 -4.81 19.49
C SER A 146 3.08 -4.34 18.37
N MET A 147 2.63 -4.41 17.12
CA MET A 147 3.40 -4.12 15.92
C MET A 147 2.65 -3.06 15.13
N CYS A 148 3.24 -1.88 14.91
CA CYS A 148 2.62 -0.81 14.12
C CYS A 148 3.74 0.00 13.46
N TRP A 149 3.75 0.16 12.15
CA TRP A 149 3.38 1.41 11.47
C TRP A 149 3.39 1.16 9.94
N GLY A 150 3.13 2.06 9.00
CA GLY A 150 3.03 3.50 9.11
C GLY A 150 3.71 4.15 7.97
#